data_AF-A0AAP5T8K2-F1
#
_entry.id   AF-A0AAP5T8K2-F1
#
_cell.length_a   1.000
_cell.length_b   1.000
_cell.length_c   1.000
_cell.angle_alpha   90.00
_cell.angle_beta   90.00
_cell.angle_gamma   90.00
#
_symmetry.space_group_name_H-M   'P 1'
#
loop_
_entity.id
_entity.type
_entity.pdbx_description
1 polymer ?
#
loop_
_entity_poly.entity_id
_entity_poly.type
_entity_poly.pdbx_seq_one_letter_code
_entity_poly.pdbx_strand_id
1 'polypeptide(L)'
;MLESLIRTMTPDEAARTAAAKHRKEIEDWLTSDLGIIRMRETGSWHHGTALDKFSDVDYFVSMRGSRPSVSFAALETLRSSLSRGIKGAFVSIDRPAVRLRYFDDGPDVEITPAYYKDADDYDIPDPDGTGWIRSNPAVHLEYVGRAQKETDGRAKGLIRLVKTWKSWNNVPLSSFYLEMRTAQYALGNKPIIYDWDLRDIFKSLASNGLRDMNDPTNYGRRITTGTSTLAASITAKYAVEEAARLSRLAREAAEADDHSTAIRHLLTLFNCEP
;
A
#
# COMPACT_ATOMS: atom_id res chain seq x y z
N MET A 1 19.61 -12.72 -3.88
CA MET A 1 18.23 -13.10 -3.52
C MET A 1 17.28 -11.90 -3.53
N LEU A 2 17.47 -10.90 -2.67
CA LEU A 2 16.52 -9.77 -2.48
C LEU A 2 16.19 -9.00 -3.77
N GLU A 3 17.18 -8.70 -4.60
CA GLU A 3 16.95 -8.04 -5.91
C GLU A 3 16.06 -8.88 -6.85
N SER A 4 16.20 -10.20 -6.82
CA SER A 4 15.34 -11.10 -7.59
C SER A 4 13.93 -11.07 -7.06
N LEU A 5 13.77 -11.07 -5.73
CA LEU A 5 12.47 -10.99 -5.08
C LEU A 5 11.76 -9.67 -5.41
N ILE A 6 12.47 -8.54 -5.40
CA ILE A 6 11.94 -7.24 -5.81
C ILE A 6 11.40 -7.31 -7.25
N ARG A 7 12.16 -7.90 -8.18
CA ARG A 7 11.71 -8.07 -9.57
C ARG A 7 10.46 -8.93 -9.67
N THR A 8 10.46 -10.10 -9.04
CA THR A 8 9.31 -11.03 -9.04
C THR A 8 8.04 -10.40 -8.44
N MET A 9 8.19 -9.59 -7.40
CA MET A 9 7.06 -8.97 -6.70
C MET A 9 6.65 -7.62 -7.30
N THR A 10 7.32 -7.12 -8.33
CA THR A 10 6.93 -5.88 -9.00
C THR A 10 5.87 -6.20 -10.06
N PRO A 11 4.72 -5.49 -10.09
CA PRO A 11 3.73 -5.68 -11.15
C PRO A 11 4.35 -5.54 -12.53
N ASP A 12 4.19 -6.59 -13.32
CA ASP A 12 4.75 -6.71 -14.66
C ASP A 12 3.90 -5.97 -15.71
N GLU A 13 4.29 -6.09 -16.98
CA GLU A 13 3.60 -5.43 -18.10
C GLU A 13 2.18 -5.99 -18.31
N ALA A 14 1.96 -7.28 -18.10
CA ALA A 14 0.64 -7.90 -18.24
C ALA A 14 -0.32 -7.37 -17.17
N ALA A 15 0.12 -7.33 -15.91
CA ALA A 15 -0.66 -6.77 -14.80
C ALA A 15 -1.00 -5.29 -15.02
N ARG A 16 -0.05 -4.50 -15.54
CA ARG A 16 -0.28 -3.08 -15.90
C ARG A 16 -1.25 -2.91 -17.05
N THR A 17 -1.19 -3.80 -18.05
CA THR A 17 -2.11 -3.79 -19.19
C THR A 17 -3.53 -4.13 -18.74
N ALA A 18 -3.70 -5.14 -17.89
CA ALA A 18 -4.99 -5.48 -17.29
C ALA A 18 -5.55 -4.30 -16.46
N ALA A 19 -4.74 -3.73 -15.57
CA ALA A 19 -5.13 -2.56 -14.78
C ALA A 19 -5.55 -1.36 -15.65
N ALA A 20 -4.84 -1.10 -16.75
CA ALA A 20 -5.18 -0.01 -17.68
C ALA A 20 -6.49 -0.28 -18.44
N LYS A 21 -6.76 -1.54 -18.82
CA LYS A 21 -8.04 -1.95 -19.42
C LYS A 21 -9.20 -1.73 -18.45
N HIS A 22 -9.10 -2.24 -17.23
CA HIS A 22 -10.13 -2.06 -16.18
C HIS A 22 -10.34 -0.59 -15.86
N ARG A 23 -9.25 0.19 -15.73
CA ARG A 23 -9.30 1.65 -15.55
C ARG A 23 -10.19 2.30 -16.61
N LYS A 24 -9.94 2.01 -17.88
CA LYS A 24 -10.66 2.62 -18.99
C LYS A 24 -12.15 2.25 -18.95
N GLU A 25 -12.46 0.98 -18.73
CA GLU A 25 -13.84 0.49 -18.60
C GLU A 25 -14.61 1.23 -17.49
N ILE A 26 -13.99 1.32 -16.31
CA ILE A 26 -14.54 2.01 -15.14
C ILE A 26 -14.75 3.50 -15.42
N GLU A 27 -13.73 4.18 -15.97
CA GLU A 27 -13.78 5.62 -16.22
C GLU A 27 -14.84 5.98 -17.26
N ASP A 28 -14.94 5.21 -18.35
CA ASP A 28 -15.95 5.38 -19.39
C ASP A 28 -17.37 5.18 -18.82
N TRP A 29 -17.58 4.14 -18.00
CA TRP A 29 -18.88 3.88 -17.36
C TRP A 29 -19.28 4.97 -16.37
N LEU A 30 -18.40 5.31 -15.43
CA LEU A 30 -18.70 6.31 -14.39
C LEU A 30 -18.88 7.71 -14.99
N THR A 31 -18.21 8.02 -16.09
CA THR A 31 -18.43 9.27 -16.84
C THR A 31 -19.83 9.29 -17.43
N SER A 32 -20.33 8.17 -17.96
CA SER A 32 -21.67 8.07 -18.53
C SER A 32 -22.78 8.07 -17.47
N ASP A 33 -22.67 7.26 -16.42
CA ASP A 33 -23.73 7.05 -15.42
C ASP A 33 -23.77 8.15 -14.34
N LEU A 34 -22.61 8.61 -13.88
CA LEU A 34 -22.51 9.59 -12.78
C LEU A 34 -21.94 10.96 -13.21
N GLY A 35 -21.47 11.09 -14.45
CA GLY A 35 -20.92 12.35 -14.95
C GLY A 35 -19.65 12.79 -14.24
N ILE A 36 -18.85 11.85 -13.71
CA ILE A 36 -17.66 12.15 -12.90
C ILE A 36 -16.75 13.18 -13.57
N ILE A 37 -16.04 13.98 -12.78
CA ILE A 37 -15.18 15.06 -13.30
C ILE A 37 -13.86 14.48 -13.84
N ARG A 38 -13.26 13.56 -13.09
CA ARG A 38 -12.02 12.86 -13.45
C ARG A 38 -11.80 11.64 -12.57
N MET A 39 -11.04 10.67 -13.08
CA MET A 39 -10.48 9.58 -12.28
C MET A 39 -8.95 9.70 -12.19
N ARG A 40 -8.38 9.46 -11.01
CA ARG A 40 -6.93 9.53 -10.78
C ARG A 40 -6.44 8.29 -10.06
N GLU A 41 -5.37 7.69 -10.56
CA GLU A 41 -4.66 6.60 -9.87
C GLU A 41 -3.98 7.16 -8.62
N THR A 42 -4.03 6.40 -7.53
CA THR A 42 -3.48 6.74 -6.23
C THR A 42 -2.80 5.51 -5.62
N GLY A 43 -2.40 5.62 -4.35
CA GLY A 43 -1.90 4.48 -3.58
C GLY A 43 -0.65 3.85 -4.18
N SER A 44 -0.46 2.56 -3.89
CA SER A 44 0.85 1.94 -4.10
C SER A 44 1.21 1.68 -5.55
N TRP A 45 0.23 1.54 -6.44
CA TRP A 45 0.45 1.45 -7.88
C TRP A 45 1.01 2.77 -8.42
N HIS A 46 0.38 3.88 -8.04
CA HIS A 46 0.82 5.22 -8.41
C HIS A 46 2.18 5.57 -7.79
N HIS A 47 2.42 5.19 -6.53
CA HIS A 47 3.70 5.38 -5.86
C HIS A 47 4.81 4.50 -6.45
N GLY A 48 4.48 3.47 -7.24
CA GLY A 48 5.45 2.51 -7.76
C GLY A 48 6.04 1.64 -6.65
N THR A 49 5.23 1.24 -5.69
CA THR A 49 5.54 0.38 -4.53
C THR A 49 4.55 -0.78 -4.40
N ALA A 50 3.63 -0.95 -5.35
CA ALA A 50 2.72 -2.07 -5.45
C ALA A 50 3.46 -3.41 -5.52
N LEU A 51 2.79 -4.43 -4.99
CA LEU A 51 3.17 -5.83 -5.08
C LEU A 51 2.27 -6.54 -6.08
N ASP A 52 2.87 -7.32 -6.98
CA ASP A 52 2.13 -8.18 -7.90
C ASP A 52 1.21 -9.14 -7.12
N LYS A 53 -0.04 -9.30 -7.55
CA LYS A 53 -1.09 -10.15 -6.93
C LYS A 53 -1.49 -9.84 -5.47
N PHE A 54 -0.83 -8.90 -4.80
CA PHE A 54 -1.11 -8.56 -3.39
C PHE A 54 -1.53 -7.10 -3.18
N SER A 55 -1.39 -6.23 -4.17
CA SER A 55 -1.79 -4.83 -4.08
C SER A 55 -2.93 -4.54 -5.05
N ASP A 56 -4.01 -3.99 -4.50
CA ASP A 56 -5.15 -3.48 -5.25
C ASP A 56 -4.75 -2.17 -5.96
N VAL A 57 -5.42 -1.83 -7.07
CA VAL A 57 -5.23 -0.56 -7.78
C VAL A 57 -6.20 0.47 -7.24
N ASP A 58 -5.67 1.54 -6.65
CA ASP A 58 -6.48 2.57 -5.99
C ASP A 58 -6.79 3.73 -6.95
N TYR A 59 -8.07 4.10 -7.07
CA TYR A 59 -8.50 5.29 -7.80
C TYR A 59 -9.30 6.24 -6.93
N PHE A 60 -9.04 7.54 -7.07
CA PHE A 60 -9.97 8.58 -6.67
C PHE A 60 -10.85 8.94 -7.85
N VAL A 61 -12.16 8.98 -7.61
CA VAL A 61 -13.15 9.48 -8.56
C VAL A 61 -13.69 10.80 -8.06
N SER A 62 -13.42 11.87 -8.80
CA SER A 62 -13.92 13.21 -8.49
C SER A 62 -15.41 13.29 -8.80
N MET A 63 -16.23 13.18 -7.76
CA MET A 63 -17.69 13.18 -7.84
C MET A 63 -18.21 14.56 -8.22
N ARG A 64 -19.31 14.60 -8.97
CA ARG A 64 -20.03 15.86 -9.23
C ARG A 64 -20.90 16.26 -8.03
N GLY A 65 -21.17 17.57 -7.95
CA GLY A 65 -22.10 18.15 -6.98
C GLY A 65 -21.50 18.27 -5.58
N SER A 66 -22.38 18.53 -4.61
CA SER A 66 -21.99 18.69 -3.22
C SER A 66 -21.79 17.35 -2.52
N ARG A 67 -20.73 17.28 -1.71
CA ARG A 67 -20.45 16.18 -0.78
C ARG A 67 -21.66 15.91 0.15
N PRO A 68 -22.21 14.69 0.20
CA PRO A 68 -23.31 14.40 1.12
C PRO A 68 -22.84 14.46 2.58
N SER A 69 -23.77 14.68 3.52
CA SER A 69 -23.44 14.76 4.95
C SER A 69 -22.88 13.45 5.50
N VAL A 70 -23.44 12.32 5.08
CA VAL A 70 -23.00 10.97 5.44
C VAL A 70 -22.20 10.37 4.28
N SER A 71 -20.96 9.95 4.53
CA SER A 71 -20.09 9.44 3.46
C SER A 71 -20.53 8.11 2.87
N PHE A 72 -21.28 7.31 3.64
CA PHE A 72 -21.87 6.06 3.13
C PHE A 72 -22.80 6.29 1.93
N ALA A 73 -23.49 7.43 1.84
CA ALA A 73 -24.35 7.73 0.70
C ALA A 73 -23.56 7.86 -0.62
N ALA A 74 -22.36 8.43 -0.56
CA ALA A 74 -21.46 8.52 -1.72
C ALA A 74 -20.92 7.14 -2.11
N LEU A 75 -20.54 6.32 -1.12
CA LEU A 75 -20.11 4.93 -1.33
C LEU A 75 -21.21 4.09 -1.97
N GLU A 76 -22.44 4.17 -1.48
CA GLU A 76 -23.55 3.39 -2.02
C GLU A 76 -23.95 3.85 -3.43
N THR A 77 -23.89 5.15 -3.71
CA THR A 77 -24.10 5.69 -5.06
C THR A 77 -23.08 5.12 -6.04
N LEU A 78 -21.80 5.15 -5.66
CA LEU A 78 -20.70 4.61 -6.46
C LEU A 78 -20.84 3.08 -6.64
N ARG A 79 -21.09 2.34 -5.55
CA ARG A 79 -21.28 0.87 -5.56
C ARG A 79 -22.45 0.47 -6.46
N SER A 80 -23.59 1.16 -6.32
CA SER A 80 -24.78 0.92 -7.14
C SER A 80 -24.51 1.18 -8.62
N SER A 81 -23.80 2.27 -8.96
CA SER A 81 -23.39 2.56 -10.33
C SER A 81 -22.51 1.46 -10.92
N LEU A 82 -21.43 1.12 -10.22
CA LEU A 82 -20.48 0.10 -10.66
C LEU A 82 -21.14 -1.28 -10.81
N SER A 83 -22.03 -1.66 -9.88
CA SER A 83 -22.79 -2.93 -9.98
C SER A 83 -23.70 -2.97 -11.22
N ARG A 84 -24.19 -1.81 -11.68
CA ARG A 84 -24.98 -1.73 -12.92
C ARG A 84 -24.11 -1.85 -14.17
N GLY A 85 -22.96 -1.20 -14.20
CA GLY A 85 -22.10 -1.11 -15.40
C GLY A 85 -21.10 -2.23 -15.57
N ILE A 86 -20.44 -2.62 -14.49
CA ILE A 86 -19.30 -3.54 -14.51
C ILE A 86 -19.79 -4.95 -14.15
N LYS A 87 -20.04 -5.76 -15.18
CA LYS A 87 -20.58 -7.12 -15.01
C LYS A 87 -19.49 -8.19 -14.80
N GLY A 88 -18.24 -7.87 -15.16
CA GLY A 88 -17.10 -8.76 -15.01
C GLY A 88 -16.46 -8.77 -13.62
N ALA A 89 -17.10 -8.17 -12.61
CA ALA A 89 -16.55 -8.07 -11.27
C ALA A 89 -17.62 -8.21 -10.19
N PHE A 90 -17.21 -8.73 -9.03
CA PHE A 90 -17.97 -8.60 -7.79
C PHE A 90 -17.70 -7.23 -7.16
N VAL A 91 -18.76 -6.45 -6.93
CA VAL A 91 -18.67 -5.07 -6.41
C VAL A 91 -19.14 -5.02 -4.96
N SER A 92 -18.29 -4.53 -4.05
CA SER A 92 -18.60 -4.38 -2.63
C SER A 92 -18.07 -3.07 -2.07
N ILE A 93 -18.70 -2.54 -1.02
CA ILE A 93 -18.13 -1.42 -0.26
C ILE A 93 -17.05 -1.97 0.68
N ASP A 94 -15.86 -1.40 0.61
CA ASP A 94 -14.76 -1.65 1.53
C ASP A 94 -14.17 -0.30 1.93
N ARG A 95 -14.57 0.24 3.09
CA ARG A 95 -14.31 1.64 3.43
C ARG A 95 -12.80 1.92 3.42
N PRO A 96 -12.34 3.03 2.82
CA PRO A 96 -13.11 4.20 2.38
C PRO A 96 -13.55 4.15 0.90
N ALA A 97 -13.50 2.98 0.27
CA ALA A 97 -13.67 2.78 -1.16
C ALA A 97 -14.82 1.81 -1.51
N VAL A 98 -15.04 1.64 -2.81
CA VAL A 98 -15.78 0.53 -3.40
C VAL A 98 -14.78 -0.37 -4.10
N ARG A 99 -14.72 -1.63 -3.69
CA ARG A 99 -13.84 -2.65 -4.25
C ARG A 99 -14.53 -3.40 -5.39
N LEU A 100 -13.81 -3.59 -6.49
CA LEU A 100 -14.15 -4.47 -7.60
C LEU A 100 -13.17 -5.64 -7.61
N ARG A 101 -13.71 -6.85 -7.48
CA ARG A 101 -12.97 -8.11 -7.64
C ARG A 101 -13.32 -8.72 -8.97
N TYR A 102 -12.44 -8.58 -9.94
CA TYR A 102 -12.66 -9.06 -11.29
C TYR A 102 -12.67 -10.58 -11.37
N PHE A 103 -13.46 -11.13 -12.29
CA PHE A 103 -13.52 -12.57 -12.56
C PHE A 103 -12.47 -13.02 -13.57
N ASP A 104 -11.86 -12.08 -14.29
CA ASP A 104 -10.71 -12.32 -15.17
C ASP A 104 -9.37 -12.12 -14.42
N ASP A 105 -8.27 -12.42 -15.11
CA ASP A 105 -6.93 -12.16 -14.58
C ASP A 105 -6.69 -10.64 -14.52
N GLY A 106 -6.33 -10.16 -13.33
CA GLY A 106 -6.00 -8.76 -13.09
C GLY A 106 -6.00 -8.43 -11.60
N PRO A 107 -5.41 -7.30 -11.20
CA PRO A 107 -5.49 -6.84 -9.83
C PRO A 107 -6.91 -6.37 -9.49
N ASP A 108 -7.32 -6.57 -8.25
CA ASP A 108 -8.53 -5.93 -7.72
C ASP A 108 -8.39 -4.39 -7.80
N VAL A 109 -9.52 -3.70 -7.89
CA VAL A 109 -9.56 -2.24 -8.00
C VAL A 109 -10.37 -1.66 -6.85
N GLU A 110 -9.84 -0.63 -6.19
CA GLU A 110 -10.55 0.14 -5.17
C GLU A 110 -10.83 1.56 -5.67
N ILE A 111 -12.09 1.96 -5.64
CA ILE A 111 -12.53 3.27 -6.12
C ILE A 111 -13.09 4.08 -4.95
N THR A 112 -12.39 5.14 -4.59
CA THR A 112 -12.79 6.06 -3.53
C THR A 112 -13.54 7.25 -4.12
N PRO A 113 -14.81 7.51 -3.71
CA PRO A 113 -15.49 8.73 -4.11
C PRO A 113 -14.81 9.91 -3.42
N ALA A 114 -14.41 10.90 -4.20
CA ALA A 114 -13.63 12.04 -3.73
C ALA A 114 -14.35 13.34 -4.13
N TYR A 115 -14.51 14.24 -3.18
CA TYR A 115 -15.07 15.57 -3.43
C TYR A 115 -13.96 16.60 -3.39
N TYR A 116 -13.72 17.21 -4.54
CA TYR A 116 -12.67 18.20 -4.72
C TYR A 116 -12.91 19.42 -3.83
N LYS A 117 -11.84 19.89 -3.18
CA LYS A 117 -11.88 21.10 -2.37
C LYS A 117 -11.05 22.22 -3.00
N ASP A 118 -9.75 22.00 -3.13
CA ASP A 118 -8.80 22.94 -3.74
C ASP A 118 -7.53 22.20 -4.19
N ALA A 119 -6.89 22.65 -5.27
CA ALA A 119 -5.74 22.04 -5.95
C ALA A 119 -5.78 20.50 -6.16
N ASP A 120 -5.38 19.71 -5.16
CA ASP A 120 -5.45 18.25 -5.12
C ASP A 120 -5.84 17.71 -3.73
N ASP A 121 -6.54 18.56 -2.97
CA ASP A 121 -7.15 18.24 -1.70
C ASP A 121 -8.58 17.75 -1.90
N TYR A 122 -8.87 16.56 -1.38
CA TYR A 122 -10.18 15.93 -1.47
C TYR A 122 -10.73 15.64 -0.09
N ASP A 123 -12.05 15.69 0.02
CA ASP A 123 -12.76 14.97 1.07
C ASP A 123 -13.12 13.57 0.55
N ILE A 124 -12.68 12.54 1.29
CA ILE A 124 -13.00 11.13 1.05
C ILE A 124 -13.73 10.54 2.25
N PRO A 125 -14.47 9.43 2.10
CA PRO A 125 -15.08 8.74 3.22
C PRO A 125 -14.05 8.42 4.31
N ASP A 126 -14.45 8.60 5.58
CA ASP A 126 -13.64 8.12 6.69
C ASP A 126 -13.63 6.58 6.69
N PRO A 127 -12.48 5.89 6.68
CA PRO A 127 -12.41 4.44 6.80
C PRO A 127 -13.02 3.93 8.11
N ASP A 128 -12.90 4.69 9.20
CA ASP A 128 -13.24 4.23 10.56
C ASP A 128 -14.56 4.82 11.09
N GLY A 129 -15.17 5.76 10.36
CA GLY A 129 -16.31 6.54 10.82
C GLY A 129 -17.38 6.73 9.74
N THR A 130 -18.44 7.51 10.02
CA THR A 130 -19.50 7.83 9.04
C THR A 130 -19.29 9.17 8.33
N GLY A 131 -18.25 9.90 8.72
CA GLY A 131 -17.91 11.24 8.23
C GLY A 131 -16.95 11.24 7.05
N TRP A 132 -16.21 12.34 6.93
CA TRP A 132 -15.29 12.62 5.84
C TRP A 132 -13.92 12.99 6.41
N ILE A 133 -12.87 12.57 5.70
CA ILE A 133 -11.49 12.95 6.01
C ILE A 133 -10.88 13.66 4.81
N ARG A 134 -9.88 14.51 5.08
CA ARG A 134 -9.06 15.09 4.00
C ARG A 134 -8.05 14.08 3.53
N SER A 135 -7.86 14.01 2.22
CA SER A 135 -6.80 13.23 1.58
C SER A 135 -6.21 14.01 0.41
N ASN A 136 -4.90 13.92 0.26
CA ASN A 136 -4.17 14.45 -0.89
C ASN A 136 -3.14 13.38 -1.28
N PRO A 137 -3.39 12.59 -2.34
CA PRO A 137 -2.49 11.53 -2.74
C PRO A 137 -1.16 12.06 -3.31
N ALA A 138 -1.13 13.31 -3.78
CA ALA A 138 0.08 13.89 -4.37
C ALA A 138 1.19 14.12 -3.34
N VAL A 139 0.85 14.49 -2.10
CA VAL A 139 1.87 14.73 -1.06
C VAL A 139 2.57 13.44 -0.62
N HIS A 140 1.84 12.31 -0.53
CA HIS A 140 2.45 11.02 -0.18
C HIS A 140 3.29 10.48 -1.34
N LEU A 141 2.84 10.66 -2.59
CA LEU A 141 3.64 10.36 -3.77
C LEU A 141 4.96 11.14 -3.77
N GLU A 142 4.92 12.45 -3.51
CA GLU A 142 6.11 13.29 -3.46
C GLU A 142 7.07 12.81 -2.37
N TYR A 143 6.56 12.46 -1.19
CA TYR A 143 7.36 11.95 -0.08
C TYR A 143 8.10 10.65 -0.44
N VAL A 144 7.39 9.68 -1.05
CA VAL A 144 7.98 8.41 -1.51
C VAL A 144 8.93 8.65 -2.69
N GLY A 145 8.58 9.57 -3.60
CA GLY A 145 9.42 9.99 -4.72
C GLY A 145 10.74 10.61 -4.27
N ARG A 146 10.70 11.44 -3.22
CA ARG A 146 11.90 12.00 -2.59
C ARG A 146 12.78 10.91 -1.99
N ALA A 147 12.19 9.98 -1.23
CA ALA A 147 12.93 8.84 -0.68
C ALA A 147 13.62 8.04 -1.79
N GLN A 148 12.91 7.78 -2.89
CA GLN A 148 13.48 7.09 -4.06
C GLN A 148 14.65 7.85 -4.67
N LYS A 149 14.50 9.17 -4.88
CA LYS A 149 15.54 10.01 -5.49
C LYS A 149 16.79 10.12 -4.62
N GLU A 150 16.62 10.32 -3.31
CA GLU A 150 17.73 10.55 -2.38
C GLU A 150 18.46 9.26 -1.93
N THR A 151 18.00 8.10 -2.42
CA THR A 151 18.60 6.78 -2.11
C THR A 151 19.04 6.06 -3.38
N ASP A 152 19.35 6.81 -4.45
CA ASP A 152 19.79 6.29 -5.75
C ASP A 152 18.88 5.20 -6.32
N GLY A 153 17.57 5.40 -6.14
CA GLY A 153 16.55 4.52 -6.68
C GLY A 153 16.24 3.28 -5.84
N ARG A 154 16.69 3.20 -4.59
CA ARG A 154 16.57 1.98 -3.78
C ARG A 154 15.40 1.96 -2.79
N ALA A 155 14.88 3.10 -2.34
CA ALA A 155 13.81 3.14 -1.33
C ALA A 155 12.56 2.34 -1.72
N LYS A 156 12.09 2.44 -2.98
CA LYS A 156 10.90 1.68 -3.44
C LYS A 156 11.15 0.17 -3.48
N GLY A 157 12.39 -0.28 -3.67
CA GLY A 157 12.76 -1.68 -3.56
C GLY A 157 12.70 -2.18 -2.12
N LEU A 158 13.25 -1.41 -1.17
CA LEU A 158 13.17 -1.72 0.26
C LEU A 158 11.71 -1.77 0.76
N ILE A 159 10.88 -0.81 0.34
CA ILE A 159 9.43 -0.80 0.63
C ILE A 159 8.77 -2.09 0.15
N ARG A 160 9.07 -2.55 -1.08
CA ARG A 160 8.52 -3.80 -1.60
C ARG A 160 8.95 -4.99 -0.76
N LEU A 161 10.23 -5.10 -0.37
CA LEU A 161 10.69 -6.19 0.50
C LEU A 161 9.90 -6.24 1.81
N VAL A 162 9.71 -5.11 2.49
CA VAL A 162 8.96 -5.06 3.75
C VAL A 162 7.48 -5.43 3.53
N LYS A 163 6.85 -4.94 2.45
CA LYS A 163 5.47 -5.30 2.12
C LYS A 163 5.35 -6.78 1.73
N THR A 164 6.31 -7.34 1.01
CA THR A 164 6.34 -8.76 0.62
C THR A 164 6.41 -9.64 1.85
N TRP A 165 7.31 -9.32 2.79
CA TRP A 165 7.36 -9.99 4.09
C TRP A 165 6.01 -9.97 4.79
N LYS A 166 5.36 -8.79 4.87
CA LYS A 166 4.03 -8.63 5.49
C LYS A 166 3.00 -9.53 4.82
N SER A 167 2.97 -9.56 3.48
CA SER A 167 1.97 -10.30 2.72
C SER A 167 2.16 -11.81 2.83
N TRP A 168 3.37 -12.32 2.67
CA TRP A 168 3.67 -13.76 2.71
C TRP A 168 3.56 -14.38 4.10
N ASN A 169 3.71 -13.56 5.14
CA ASN A 169 3.51 -13.98 6.54
C ASN A 169 2.11 -13.63 7.08
N ASN A 170 1.19 -13.08 6.25
CA ASN A 170 -0.15 -12.65 6.67
C ASN A 170 -0.14 -11.74 7.91
N VAL A 171 0.84 -10.83 8.00
CA VAL A 171 0.98 -9.95 9.16
C VAL A 171 -0.12 -8.88 9.12
N PRO A 172 -0.91 -8.69 10.20
CA PRO A 172 -2.06 -7.80 10.21
C PRO A 172 -1.64 -6.33 10.37
N LEU A 173 -0.81 -5.83 9.45
CA LEU A 173 -0.33 -4.45 9.39
C LEU A 173 -0.80 -3.78 8.10
N SER A 174 -1.05 -2.47 8.18
CA SER A 174 -1.36 -1.64 7.02
C SER A 174 -0.15 -1.55 6.08
N SER A 175 -0.37 -1.85 4.80
CA SER A 175 0.63 -1.68 3.75
C SER A 175 1.08 -0.21 3.63
N PHE A 176 0.15 0.74 3.78
CA PHE A 176 0.44 2.16 3.73
C PHE A 176 1.28 2.63 4.93
N TYR A 177 1.00 2.11 6.12
CA TYR A 177 1.83 2.36 7.31
C TYR A 177 3.28 1.90 7.08
N LEU A 178 3.47 0.67 6.59
CA LEU A 178 4.81 0.12 6.33
C LEU A 178 5.54 0.90 5.23
N GLU A 179 4.82 1.34 4.20
CA GLU A 179 5.38 2.18 3.14
C GLU A 179 5.91 3.51 3.70
N MET A 180 5.10 4.23 4.47
CA MET A 180 5.49 5.53 5.05
C MET A 180 6.61 5.39 6.07
N ARG A 181 6.58 4.35 6.93
CA ARG A 181 7.66 4.04 7.87
C ARG A 181 8.97 3.72 7.17
N THR A 182 8.92 2.93 6.10
CA THR A 182 10.12 2.55 5.35
C THR A 182 10.67 3.73 4.55
N ALA A 183 9.81 4.57 3.96
CA ALA A 183 10.24 5.82 3.32
C ALA A 183 10.89 6.79 4.31
N GLN A 184 10.32 6.94 5.52
CA GLN A 184 10.92 7.73 6.60
C GLN A 184 12.30 7.20 7.00
N TYR A 185 12.42 5.89 7.19
CA TYR A 185 13.69 5.25 7.46
C TYR A 185 14.70 5.52 6.34
N ALA A 186 14.31 5.35 5.08
CA ALA A 186 15.20 5.50 3.95
C ALA A 186 15.73 6.93 3.77
N LEU A 187 14.92 7.94 4.10
CA LEU A 187 15.35 9.34 4.08
C LEU A 187 16.38 9.66 5.18
N GLY A 188 16.32 8.96 6.31
CA GLY A 188 17.23 9.13 7.44
C GLY A 188 18.49 8.28 7.39
N ASN A 189 18.50 7.21 6.59
CA ASN A 189 19.58 6.20 6.56
C ASN A 189 20.05 6.00 5.12
N LYS A 190 21.06 6.75 4.71
CA LYS A 190 21.62 6.71 3.34
C LYS A 190 23.11 6.34 3.42
N PRO A 191 23.66 5.59 2.45
CA PRO A 191 22.97 4.95 1.31
C PRO A 191 22.16 3.72 1.74
N ILE A 192 21.29 3.22 0.84
CA ILE A 192 20.49 2.00 1.09
C ILE A 192 21.18 0.77 0.49
N ILE A 193 21.50 -0.19 1.35
CA ILE A 193 22.00 -1.53 1.05
C ILE A 193 20.96 -2.53 1.58
N TYR A 194 20.26 -3.23 0.68
CA TYR A 194 19.09 -4.02 1.07
C TYR A 194 19.35 -5.05 2.18
N ASP A 195 20.50 -5.71 2.19
CA ASP A 195 20.82 -6.69 3.24
C ASP A 195 20.95 -6.04 4.62
N TRP A 196 21.41 -4.80 4.70
CA TRP A 196 21.60 -4.06 5.96
C TRP A 196 20.30 -3.38 6.37
N ASP A 197 19.72 -2.65 5.43
CA ASP A 197 18.55 -1.82 5.69
C ASP A 197 17.27 -2.62 5.91
N LEU A 198 17.17 -3.84 5.35
CA LEU A 198 16.06 -4.73 5.68
C LEU A 198 16.11 -5.16 7.16
N ARG A 199 17.31 -5.42 7.69
CA ARG A 199 17.51 -5.73 9.10
C ARG A 199 17.21 -4.52 9.98
N ASP A 200 17.71 -3.36 9.60
CA ASP A 200 17.61 -2.14 10.40
C ASP A 200 16.20 -1.52 10.39
N ILE A 201 15.43 -1.65 9.29
CA ILE A 201 14.01 -1.27 9.30
C ILE A 201 13.19 -2.17 10.23
N PHE A 202 13.38 -3.50 10.22
CA PHE A 202 12.67 -4.38 11.15
C PHE A 202 13.05 -4.10 12.60
N LYS A 203 14.35 -3.87 12.87
CA LYS A 203 14.81 -3.43 14.19
C LYS A 203 14.15 -2.11 14.62
N SER A 204 14.03 -1.15 13.71
CA SER A 204 13.38 0.14 13.97
C SER A 204 11.88 -0.02 14.28
N LEU A 205 11.17 -0.86 13.52
CA LEU A 205 9.75 -1.18 13.76
C LEU A 205 9.54 -1.90 15.10
N ALA A 206 10.40 -2.86 15.45
CA ALA A 206 10.37 -3.55 16.74
C ALA A 206 10.64 -2.57 17.89
N SER A 207 11.71 -1.78 17.79
CA SER A 207 12.14 -0.85 18.84
C SER A 207 11.13 0.27 19.09
N ASN A 208 10.40 0.70 18.07
CA ASN A 208 9.35 1.71 18.23
C ASN A 208 8.02 1.13 18.74
N GLY A 209 7.90 -0.20 18.86
CA GLY A 209 6.73 -0.89 19.38
C GLY A 209 5.48 -0.80 18.50
N LEU A 210 5.66 -0.59 17.19
CA LEU A 210 4.60 -0.36 16.20
C LEU A 210 3.67 0.80 16.60
N ARG A 211 4.25 1.91 17.05
CA ARG A 211 3.47 3.13 17.31
C ARG A 211 2.91 3.69 16.00
N ASP A 212 1.72 4.27 16.06
CA ASP A 212 1.19 5.09 14.96
C ASP A 212 2.19 6.20 14.58
N MET A 213 2.14 6.60 13.32
CA MET A 213 3.05 7.60 12.75
C MET A 213 2.32 8.93 12.61
N ASN A 214 2.96 10.05 12.96
CA ASN A 214 2.49 11.36 12.50
C ASN A 214 2.71 11.43 10.99
N ASP A 215 1.72 11.87 10.22
CA ASP A 215 1.86 11.97 8.76
C ASP A 215 3.12 12.80 8.43
N PRO A 216 4.13 12.20 7.75
CA PRO A 216 5.41 12.88 7.52
C PRO A 216 5.29 14.04 6.52
N THR A 217 4.14 14.17 5.86
CA THR A 217 3.83 15.27 4.94
C THR A 217 3.15 16.45 5.63
N ASN A 218 2.85 16.34 6.93
CA ASN A 218 2.06 17.30 7.71
C ASN A 218 0.64 17.56 7.16
N TYR A 219 0.16 16.75 6.21
CA TYR A 219 -1.13 16.95 5.56
C TYR A 219 -2.32 16.51 6.41
N GLY A 220 -2.10 15.69 7.43
CA GLY A 220 -3.18 15.34 8.35
C GLY A 220 -2.87 14.21 9.29
N ARG A 221 -3.94 13.47 9.60
CA ARG A 221 -4.11 12.50 10.69
C ARG A 221 -2.93 11.54 10.91
N ARG A 222 -2.90 10.93 12.09
CA ARG A 222 -1.98 9.83 12.36
C ARG A 222 -2.21 8.70 11.35
N ILE A 223 -1.12 8.17 10.82
CA ILE A 223 -1.11 6.95 10.02
C ILE A 223 -1.03 5.79 11.01
N THR A 224 -2.14 5.06 11.13
CA THR A 224 -2.28 3.97 12.10
C THR A 224 -1.63 2.69 11.57
N THR A 225 -1.30 1.77 12.46
CA THR A 225 -0.81 0.43 12.08
C THR A 225 -1.83 -0.40 11.31
N GLY A 226 -3.12 -0.05 11.35
CA GLY A 226 -4.23 -0.84 10.80
C GLY A 226 -4.63 -2.05 11.66
N THR A 227 -4.01 -2.25 12.83
CA THR A 227 -4.41 -3.34 13.75
C THR A 227 -5.64 -2.93 14.54
N SER A 228 -6.77 -3.61 14.32
CA SER A 228 -8.06 -3.28 14.96
C SER A 228 -8.33 -4.02 16.28
N THR A 229 -7.57 -5.07 16.60
CA THR A 229 -7.76 -5.87 17.82
C THR A 229 -6.46 -6.03 18.61
N LEU A 230 -6.57 -6.33 19.91
CA LEU A 230 -5.42 -6.65 20.76
C LEU A 230 -4.67 -7.88 20.22
N ALA A 231 -5.40 -8.92 19.78
CA ALA A 231 -4.80 -10.11 19.19
C ALA A 231 -3.98 -9.77 17.94
N ALA A 232 -4.56 -9.01 16.99
CA ALA A 232 -3.84 -8.56 15.79
C ALA A 232 -2.61 -7.72 16.14
N SER A 233 -2.71 -6.86 17.16
CA SER A 233 -1.59 -6.04 17.64
C SER A 233 -0.45 -6.89 18.22
N ILE A 234 -0.77 -7.93 18.99
CA ILE A 234 0.22 -8.87 19.54
C ILE A 234 0.87 -9.68 18.42
N THR A 235 0.08 -10.22 17.48
CA THR A 235 0.57 -10.94 16.31
C THR A 235 1.53 -10.09 15.47
N ALA A 236 1.17 -8.83 15.21
CA ALA A 236 2.03 -7.92 14.45
C ALA A 236 3.36 -7.65 15.15
N LYS A 237 3.34 -7.41 16.47
CA LYS A 237 4.56 -7.19 17.26
C LYS A 237 5.50 -8.39 17.23
N TYR A 238 4.97 -9.58 17.50
CA TYR A 238 5.75 -10.82 17.47
C TYR A 238 6.36 -11.06 16.09
N ALA A 239 5.58 -10.88 15.02
CA ALA A 239 6.08 -11.05 13.66
C ALA A 239 7.24 -10.09 13.34
N VAL A 240 7.14 -8.83 13.74
CA VAL A 240 8.20 -7.83 13.52
C VAL A 240 9.46 -8.13 14.34
N GLU A 241 9.32 -8.56 15.58
CA GLU A 241 10.45 -8.99 16.42
C GLU A 241 11.17 -10.20 15.80
N GLU A 242 10.41 -11.18 15.30
CA GLU A 242 10.97 -12.34 14.62
C GLU A 242 11.64 -11.96 13.30
N ALA A 243 11.05 -11.04 12.54
CA ALA A 243 11.67 -10.51 11.32
C ALA A 243 13.00 -9.80 11.60
N ALA A 244 13.06 -9.01 12.68
CA ALA A 244 14.29 -8.37 13.13
C ALA A 244 15.35 -9.41 13.57
N ARG A 245 14.92 -10.50 14.22
CA ARG A 245 15.80 -11.60 14.61
C ARG A 245 16.37 -12.35 13.40
N LEU A 246 15.52 -12.76 12.46
CA LEU A 246 15.93 -13.53 11.27
C LEU A 246 16.84 -12.73 10.35
N SER A 247 16.51 -11.46 10.09
CA SER A 247 17.34 -10.57 9.28
C SER A 247 18.70 -10.28 9.93
N ARG A 248 18.77 -10.19 11.27
CA ARG A 248 20.04 -10.11 12.02
C ARG A 248 20.88 -11.38 11.86
N LEU A 249 20.28 -12.56 12.05
CA LEU A 249 20.99 -13.83 11.89
C LEU A 249 21.49 -14.04 10.46
N ALA A 250 20.69 -13.66 9.46
CA ALA A 250 21.12 -13.68 8.06
C ALA A 250 22.37 -12.83 7.85
N ARG A 251 22.42 -11.64 8.46
CA ARG A 251 23.57 -10.75 8.38
C ARG A 251 24.79 -11.32 9.09
N GLU A 252 24.64 -11.80 10.31
CA GLU A 252 25.74 -12.40 11.10
C GLU A 252 26.35 -13.59 10.37
N ALA A 253 25.52 -14.46 9.77
CA ALA A 253 26.01 -15.58 8.95
C ALA A 253 26.75 -15.09 7.69
N ALA A 254 26.25 -14.05 7.01
CA ALA A 254 26.92 -13.48 5.85
C ALA A 254 28.26 -12.80 6.19
N GLU A 255 28.38 -12.18 7.37
CA GLU A 255 29.64 -11.61 7.87
C GLU A 255 30.66 -12.68 8.27
N ALA A 256 30.20 -13.89 8.59
CA ALA A 256 31.03 -15.06 8.85
C ALA A 256 31.31 -15.93 7.61
N ASP A 257 31.05 -15.40 6.40
CA ASP A 257 31.16 -16.10 5.11
C ASP A 257 30.30 -17.38 4.98
N ASP A 258 29.33 -17.62 5.88
CA ASP A 258 28.33 -18.68 5.75
C ASP A 258 27.10 -18.18 4.97
N HIS A 259 27.29 -17.97 3.67
CA HIS A 259 26.23 -17.52 2.77
C HIS A 259 25.05 -18.50 2.70
N SER A 260 25.29 -19.80 2.92
CA SER A 260 24.24 -20.82 2.88
C SER A 260 23.23 -20.63 4.00
N THR A 261 23.72 -20.38 5.22
CA THR A 261 22.88 -20.11 6.39
C THR A 261 22.25 -18.72 6.30
N ALA A 262 22.96 -17.74 5.75
CA ALA A 262 22.40 -16.42 5.49
C ALA A 262 21.15 -16.49 4.59
N ILE A 263 21.25 -17.23 3.47
CA ILE A 263 20.13 -17.46 2.55
C ILE A 263 18.99 -18.20 3.25
N ARG A 264 19.30 -19.25 4.04
CA ARG A 264 18.29 -20.00 4.78
C ARG A 264 17.47 -19.10 5.71
N HIS A 265 18.11 -18.20 6.44
CA HIS A 265 17.42 -17.23 7.30
C HIS A 265 16.55 -16.25 6.51
N LEU A 266 17.01 -15.79 5.34
CA LEU A 266 16.19 -14.95 4.47
C LEU A 266 14.99 -15.71 3.89
N LEU A 267 15.14 -16.98 3.51
CA LEU A 267 14.02 -17.81 3.05
C LEU A 267 12.98 -17.99 4.15
N THR A 268 13.41 -18.26 5.39
CA THR A 268 12.52 -18.31 6.55
C THR A 268 11.83 -16.97 6.81
N LEU A 269 12.56 -15.84 6.73
CA LEU A 269 12.00 -14.50 6.90
C LEU A 269 10.83 -14.27 5.94
N PHE A 270 11.00 -14.65 4.68
CA PHE A 270 10.01 -14.46 3.64
C PHE A 270 8.98 -15.59 3.54
N ASN A 271 9.03 -16.59 4.42
CA ASN A 271 8.16 -17.77 4.34
C ASN A 271 8.24 -18.46 2.96
N CYS A 272 9.45 -18.53 2.39
CA CYS A 272 9.74 -19.31 1.20
C CYS A 272 10.20 -20.72 1.62
N GLU A 273 9.71 -21.75 0.94
CA GLU A 273 10.31 -23.08 1.07
C GLU A 273 11.77 -23.05 0.56
N PRO A 274 12.69 -23.80 1.20
CA PRO A 274 14.10 -23.83 0.81
C PRO A 274 14.39 -24.36 -0.59
#